data_AF-A0A948CE44-F1
#
_entry.id   AF-A0A948CE44-F1
#
_cell.length_a   1.000
_cell.length_b   1.000
_cell.length_c   1.000
_cell.angle_alpha   90.00
_cell.angle_beta   90.00
_cell.angle_gamma   90.00
#
_symmetry.space_group_name_H-M   'P 1'
#
loop_
_entity.id
_entity.type
_entity.pdbx_description
1 polymer ?
#
loop_
_entity_poly.entity_id
_entity_poly.type
_entity_poly.pdbx_seq_one_letter_code
_entity_poly.pdbx_strand_id
1 'polypeptide(L)'
;MSSAPPRPVLPSQVSPPVVALSRLAAHEIVGAEVVALPVLAGEELTLGPGAAEAGDALGLDLLALAEASGATGATGEVITVPLPLGGPDSADLRVVLLVGVGASSPTDLRRAGAAMARATRGRGAVATTIASLDPDVGIEAFVTGAMLGSFGFDWRAGEREHVPTRQIVLAGATPEGELVDRHALERAVALGGAGWRARMLATVPSNLKSPAWLAEQAETLAAEAGLGYRVWDEKQLADGGFGGIIGVGQGSATPPRLIRLDYTPAKGVRAARSTRRTPTVVLVGKGITFDSGGI
;
A
#
# COMPACT_ATOMS: atom_id res chain seq x y z
N MET A 1 47.11 -1.92 7.70
CA MET A 1 46.02 -2.41 6.84
C MET A 1 44.73 -1.76 7.32
N SER A 2 44.34 -0.63 6.72
CA SER A 2 43.10 0.05 7.08
C SER A 2 41.95 -0.75 6.47
N SER A 3 41.18 -1.47 7.29
CA SER A 3 39.97 -2.14 6.81
C SER A 3 39.02 -1.06 6.31
N ALA A 4 38.62 -1.13 5.04
CA ALA A 4 37.57 -0.27 4.51
C ALA A 4 36.36 -0.31 5.47
N PRO A 5 35.74 0.85 5.79
CA PRO A 5 34.58 0.85 6.66
C PRO A 5 33.52 -0.10 6.08
N PRO A 6 32.80 -0.85 6.93
CA PRO A 6 31.77 -1.77 6.46
C PRO A 6 30.78 -1.00 5.59
N ARG A 7 30.41 -1.58 4.44
CA ARG A 7 29.36 -0.99 3.60
C ARG A 7 28.12 -0.81 4.46
N PRO A 8 27.48 0.37 4.45
CA PRO A 8 26.25 0.52 5.19
C PRO A 8 25.24 -0.50 4.63
N VAL A 9 24.41 -1.06 5.50
CA VAL A 9 23.37 -2.04 5.14
C VAL A 9 22.05 -1.44 5.56
N LEU A 10 21.07 -1.48 4.66
CA LEU A 10 19.72 -1.05 5.00
C LEU A 10 19.15 -2.01 6.05
N PRO A 11 18.66 -1.52 7.20
CA PRO A 11 18.03 -2.40 8.18
C PRO A 11 16.75 -3.02 7.59
N SER A 12 16.22 -4.05 8.25
CA SER A 12 14.92 -4.60 7.85
C SER A 12 13.88 -3.48 7.84
N GLN A 13 13.05 -3.44 6.80
CA GLN A 13 12.00 -2.44 6.67
C GLN A 13 10.66 -3.05 7.07
N VAL A 14 9.72 -2.20 7.48
CA VAL A 14 8.34 -2.65 7.69
C VAL A 14 7.74 -3.14 6.37
N SER A 15 6.75 -4.03 6.47
CA SER A 15 6.00 -4.54 5.32
C SER A 15 4.62 -3.88 5.26
N PRO A 16 4.00 -3.81 4.07
CA PRO A 16 2.59 -3.43 3.97
C PRO A 16 1.70 -4.35 4.82
N PRO A 17 0.54 -3.88 5.28
CA PRO A 17 -0.46 -4.74 5.91
C PRO A 17 -0.89 -5.87 4.97
N VAL A 18 -1.13 -7.06 5.53
CA VAL A 18 -1.82 -8.13 4.81
C VAL A 18 -3.30 -7.78 4.73
N VAL A 19 -3.90 -7.94 3.55
CA VAL A 19 -5.34 -7.66 3.36
C VAL A 19 -6.08 -8.97 3.15
N ALA A 20 -7.15 -9.17 3.91
CA ALA A 20 -7.99 -10.36 3.87
C ALA A 20 -9.47 -9.98 3.66
N LEU A 21 -10.25 -10.96 3.21
CA LEU A 21 -11.70 -10.86 3.06
C LEU A 21 -12.38 -11.71 4.15
N SER A 22 -13.46 -11.19 4.72
CA SER A 22 -14.31 -11.93 5.65
C SER A 22 -15.78 -11.74 5.30
N ARG A 23 -16.57 -12.81 5.46
CA ARG A 23 -18.03 -12.75 5.33
C ARG A 23 -18.74 -12.30 6.60
N LEU A 24 -18.02 -12.31 7.72
CA LEU A 24 -18.53 -11.86 9.00
C LEU A 24 -18.73 -10.36 9.00
N ALA A 25 -19.64 -9.87 9.83
CA ALA A 25 -19.73 -8.45 10.13
C ALA A 25 -18.45 -7.99 10.82
N ALA A 26 -18.10 -6.70 10.68
CA ALA A 26 -16.80 -6.21 11.14
C ALA A 26 -16.56 -6.43 12.65
N HIS A 27 -17.61 -6.31 13.46
CA HIS A 27 -17.55 -6.48 14.91
C HIS A 27 -17.45 -7.95 15.36
N GLU A 28 -17.79 -8.91 14.50
CA GLU A 28 -17.72 -10.35 14.77
C GLU A 28 -16.32 -10.94 14.45
N ILE A 29 -15.41 -10.15 13.85
CA ILE A 29 -14.09 -10.64 13.46
C ILE A 29 -13.20 -10.80 14.69
N VAL A 30 -13.08 -12.03 15.17
CA VAL A 30 -12.20 -12.41 16.28
C VAL A 30 -10.74 -12.03 15.97
N GLY A 31 -10.08 -11.42 16.94
CA GLY A 31 -8.69 -10.93 16.83
C GLY A 31 -8.55 -9.55 16.19
N ALA A 32 -9.63 -8.95 15.68
CA ALA A 32 -9.61 -7.54 15.29
C ALA A 32 -9.58 -6.64 16.54
N GLU A 33 -8.52 -5.84 16.69
CA GLU A 33 -8.40 -4.89 17.78
C GLU A 33 -9.21 -3.61 17.55
N VAL A 34 -9.54 -3.35 16.28
CA VAL A 34 -10.22 -2.14 15.83
C VAL A 34 -11.26 -2.50 14.77
N VAL A 35 -12.43 -1.87 14.88
CA VAL A 35 -13.46 -1.87 13.83
C VAL A 35 -13.52 -0.45 13.23
N ALA A 36 -13.22 -0.31 11.94
CA ALA A 36 -13.24 0.98 11.24
C ALA A 36 -14.43 1.07 10.29
N LEU A 37 -15.33 2.01 10.55
CA LEU A 37 -16.63 2.14 9.90
C LEU A 37 -16.74 3.49 9.18
N PRO A 38 -17.34 3.53 7.97
CA PRO A 38 -17.48 4.76 7.21
C PRO A 38 -18.54 5.71 7.80
N VAL A 39 -18.25 7.01 7.76
CA VAL A 39 -19.18 8.11 8.02
C VAL A 39 -19.29 8.96 6.77
N LEU A 40 -20.50 9.11 6.24
CA LEU A 40 -20.77 9.86 5.02
C LEU A 40 -21.13 11.30 5.35
N ALA A 41 -20.57 12.22 4.57
CA ALA A 41 -20.96 13.63 4.61
C ALA A 41 -22.31 13.83 3.89
N GLY A 42 -23.13 14.74 4.39
CA GLY A 42 -24.44 15.08 3.83
C GLY A 42 -25.03 16.31 4.51
N GLU A 43 -26.26 16.69 4.15
CA GLU A 43 -27.03 17.68 4.91
C GLU A 43 -27.22 17.23 6.37
N GLU A 44 -27.41 15.92 6.54
CA GLU A 44 -27.34 15.20 7.82
C GLU A 44 -26.22 14.16 7.73
N LEU A 45 -25.55 13.93 8.86
CA LEU A 45 -24.51 12.92 8.97
C LEU A 45 -25.14 11.53 8.88
N THR A 46 -24.54 10.63 8.12
CA THR A 46 -25.03 9.24 8.05
C THR A 46 -23.89 8.25 8.23
N LEU A 47 -24.21 7.10 8.81
CA LEU A 47 -23.27 5.99 8.92
C LEU A 47 -23.37 5.12 7.67
N GLY A 48 -22.24 4.60 7.21
CA GLY A 48 -22.20 3.70 6.06
C GLY A 48 -22.36 2.22 6.43
N PRO A 49 -22.07 1.31 5.47
CA PRO A 49 -22.33 -0.12 5.60
C PRO A 49 -21.76 -0.74 6.89
N GLY A 50 -22.54 -1.60 7.53
CA GLY A 50 -22.17 -2.35 8.74
C GLY A 50 -22.07 -1.54 10.04
N ALA A 51 -22.24 -0.22 9.97
CA ALA A 51 -22.06 0.62 11.15
C ALA A 51 -23.25 0.56 12.12
N ALA A 52 -24.49 0.58 11.62
CA ALA A 52 -25.68 0.43 12.46
C ALA A 52 -25.67 -0.92 13.19
N GLU A 53 -25.42 -2.01 12.46
CA GLU A 53 -25.31 -3.37 13.00
C GLU A 53 -24.23 -3.47 14.08
N ALA A 54 -23.05 -2.89 13.84
CA ALA A 54 -21.98 -2.85 14.84
C ALA A 54 -22.36 -2.00 16.07
N GLY A 55 -23.07 -0.88 15.87
CA GLY A 55 -23.57 -0.05 16.96
C GLY A 55 -24.54 -0.81 17.86
N ASP A 56 -25.53 -1.47 17.26
CA ASP A 56 -26.53 -2.27 17.98
C ASP A 56 -25.87 -3.41 18.78
N ALA A 57 -24.97 -4.16 18.14
CA ALA A 57 -24.24 -5.26 18.79
C ALA A 57 -23.37 -4.77 19.96
N LEU A 58 -22.73 -3.60 19.82
CA LEU A 58 -21.87 -3.02 20.85
C LEU A 58 -22.66 -2.23 21.92
N GLY A 59 -23.97 -2.03 21.74
CA GLY A 59 -24.79 -1.18 22.61
C GLY A 59 -24.40 0.29 22.55
N LEU A 60 -23.99 0.77 21.36
CA LEU A 60 -23.50 2.13 21.11
C LEU A 60 -24.34 2.82 20.05
N ASP A 61 -24.75 4.04 20.34
CA ASP A 61 -25.25 4.95 19.31
C ASP A 61 -24.08 5.62 18.58
N LEU A 62 -23.55 4.93 17.57
CA LEU A 62 -22.39 5.40 16.82
C LEU A 62 -22.66 6.72 16.05
N LEU A 63 -23.91 6.98 15.66
CA LEU A 63 -24.26 8.21 14.96
C LEU A 63 -24.26 9.38 15.95
N ALA A 64 -24.94 9.23 17.08
CA ALA A 64 -24.93 10.26 18.13
C ALA A 64 -23.51 10.51 18.66
N LEU A 65 -22.66 9.47 18.76
CA LEU A 65 -21.25 9.63 19.12
C LEU A 65 -20.46 10.42 18.07
N ALA A 66 -20.72 10.19 16.78
CA ALA A 66 -20.11 10.95 15.70
C ALA A 66 -20.52 12.43 15.76
N GLU A 67 -21.83 12.69 15.88
CA GLU A 67 -22.39 14.05 15.98
C GLU A 67 -21.87 14.79 17.21
N ALA A 68 -21.88 14.14 18.39
CA ALA A 68 -21.37 14.72 19.63
C ALA A 68 -19.86 15.02 19.57
N SER A 69 -19.11 14.28 18.75
CA SER A 69 -17.69 14.53 18.48
C SER A 69 -17.45 15.59 17.40
N GLY A 70 -18.51 16.17 16.82
CA GLY A 70 -18.43 17.17 15.77
C GLY A 70 -18.04 16.61 14.40
N ALA A 71 -18.34 15.33 14.14
CA ALA A 71 -18.08 14.71 12.84
C ALA A 71 -18.73 15.50 11.70
N THR A 72 -18.00 15.63 10.61
CA THR A 72 -18.49 16.25 9.37
C THR A 72 -18.63 15.23 8.25
N GLY A 73 -18.04 14.03 8.40
CA GLY A 73 -17.92 13.02 7.35
C GLY A 73 -16.87 13.40 6.31
N ALA A 74 -16.08 14.47 6.54
CA ALA A 74 -15.05 14.92 5.62
C ALA A 74 -14.00 13.84 5.39
N THR A 75 -13.49 13.76 4.16
CA THR A 75 -12.54 12.72 3.75
C THR A 75 -11.32 12.64 4.67
N GLY A 76 -11.13 11.49 5.32
CA GLY A 76 -9.98 11.20 6.17
C GLY A 76 -10.08 11.76 7.59
N GLU A 77 -11.22 12.35 7.95
CA GLU A 77 -11.59 12.60 9.35
C GLU A 77 -11.68 11.27 10.09
N VAL A 78 -11.16 11.21 11.32
CA VAL A 78 -11.18 9.99 12.13
C VAL A 78 -11.61 10.34 13.55
N ILE A 79 -12.68 9.71 14.01
CA ILE A 79 -13.14 9.75 15.39
C ILE A 79 -12.89 8.39 16.02
N THR A 80 -12.35 8.42 17.24
CA THR A 80 -11.98 7.21 17.99
C THR A 80 -12.96 7.02 19.14
N VAL A 81 -13.65 5.89 19.16
CA VAL A 81 -14.55 5.47 20.24
C VAL A 81 -13.89 4.31 20.99
N PRO A 82 -13.38 4.54 22.21
CA PRO A 82 -12.76 3.48 23.01
C PRO A 82 -13.77 2.46 23.54
N LEU A 83 -13.41 1.17 23.50
CA LEU A 83 -14.15 0.05 24.08
C LEU A 83 -13.30 -0.57 25.21
N PRO A 84 -13.32 0.01 26.42
CA PRO A 84 -12.45 -0.46 27.50
C PRO A 84 -12.76 -1.90 27.92
N LEU A 85 -13.99 -2.37 27.74
CA LEU A 85 -14.48 -3.68 28.15
C LEU A 85 -14.46 -4.74 27.04
N GLY A 86 -14.05 -4.40 25.81
CA GLY A 86 -14.15 -5.31 24.67
C GLY A 86 -15.49 -5.21 23.94
N GLY A 87 -15.59 -5.91 22.80
CA GLY A 87 -16.87 -6.23 22.17
C GLY A 87 -17.48 -7.50 22.76
N PRO A 88 -18.80 -7.73 22.64
CA PRO A 88 -19.48 -8.88 23.22
C PRO A 88 -18.93 -10.22 22.69
N ASP A 89 -18.60 -10.27 21.40
CA ASP A 89 -18.08 -11.47 20.73
C ASP A 89 -16.55 -11.42 20.49
N SER A 90 -15.90 -10.31 20.87
CA SER A 90 -14.47 -10.09 20.65
C SER A 90 -13.85 -9.31 21.80
N ALA A 91 -13.21 -10.02 22.73
CA ALA A 91 -12.49 -9.41 23.85
C ALA A 91 -11.29 -8.55 23.41
N ASP A 92 -10.75 -8.83 22.23
CA ASP A 92 -9.62 -8.08 21.65
C ASP A 92 -10.06 -6.73 21.05
N LEU A 93 -11.35 -6.55 20.75
CA LEU A 93 -11.86 -5.32 20.15
C LEU A 93 -11.83 -4.17 21.17
N ARG A 94 -10.89 -3.23 21.00
CA ARG A 94 -10.69 -2.11 21.95
C ARG A 94 -11.13 -0.76 21.41
N VAL A 95 -11.40 -0.65 20.12
CA VAL A 95 -11.66 0.65 19.48
C VAL A 95 -12.64 0.48 18.32
N VAL A 96 -13.62 1.38 18.24
CA VAL A 96 -14.32 1.68 16.98
C VAL A 96 -13.74 2.97 16.41
N LEU A 97 -13.33 2.95 15.14
CA LEU A 97 -12.96 4.13 14.38
C LEU A 97 -14.11 4.50 13.45
N LEU A 98 -14.56 5.74 13.54
CA LEU A 98 -15.50 6.32 12.59
C LEU A 98 -14.68 7.16 11.60
N VAL A 99 -14.71 6.79 10.33
CA VAL A 99 -13.83 7.35 9.30
C VAL A 99 -14.67 8.10 8.27
N GLY A 100 -14.45 9.41 8.16
CA GLY A 100 -15.08 10.25 7.15
C GLY A 100 -14.63 9.88 5.74
N VAL A 101 -15.59 9.68 4.84
CA VAL A 101 -15.34 9.24 3.46
C VAL A 101 -15.67 10.30 2.40
N GLY A 102 -16.06 11.50 2.83
CA GLY A 102 -16.43 12.61 1.95
C GLY A 102 -17.49 12.19 0.93
N ALA A 103 -17.22 12.47 -0.34
CA ALA A 103 -18.11 12.10 -1.44
C ALA A 103 -18.02 10.62 -1.85
N SER A 104 -17.26 9.79 -1.11
CA SER A 104 -17.00 8.38 -1.43
C SER A 104 -16.39 8.15 -2.82
N SER A 105 -15.74 9.17 -3.41
CA SER A 105 -15.04 9.03 -4.68
C SER A 105 -13.82 8.11 -4.54
N PRO A 106 -13.27 7.55 -5.65
CA PRO A 106 -12.04 6.76 -5.58
C PRO A 106 -10.86 7.50 -4.93
N THR A 107 -10.80 8.83 -5.06
CA THR A 107 -9.77 9.64 -4.40
C THR A 107 -10.03 9.76 -2.91
N ASP A 108 -11.29 9.89 -2.51
CA ASP A 108 -11.67 9.97 -1.11
C ASP A 108 -11.49 8.64 -0.39
N LEU A 109 -11.87 7.52 -1.01
CA LEU A 109 -11.66 6.18 -0.44
C LEU A 109 -10.17 5.86 -0.28
N ARG A 110 -9.30 6.29 -1.22
CA ARG A 110 -7.84 6.23 -1.04
C ARG A 110 -7.38 7.01 0.19
N ARG A 111 -7.91 8.23 0.38
CA ARG A 111 -7.54 9.09 1.52
C ARG A 111 -8.08 8.53 2.85
N ALA A 112 -9.29 7.99 2.86
CA ALA A 112 -9.89 7.33 4.01
C ALA A 112 -9.10 6.09 4.42
N GLY A 113 -8.72 5.23 3.46
CA GLY A 113 -7.82 4.11 3.71
C GLY A 113 -6.49 4.55 4.30
N ALA A 114 -5.89 5.61 3.77
CA ALA A 114 -4.65 6.16 4.31
C ALA A 114 -4.82 6.75 5.72
N ALA A 115 -5.95 7.37 6.02
CA ALA A 115 -6.26 7.90 7.35
C ALA A 115 -6.45 6.78 8.38
N MET A 116 -7.24 5.76 8.04
CA MET A 116 -7.42 4.56 8.86
C MET A 116 -6.08 3.87 9.12
N ALA A 117 -5.23 3.70 8.10
CA ALA A 117 -3.91 3.09 8.24
C ALA A 117 -2.99 3.85 9.22
N ARG A 118 -3.09 5.19 9.26
CA ARG A 118 -2.33 6.02 10.22
C ARG A 118 -2.91 5.93 11.63
N ALA A 119 -4.24 5.93 11.77
CA ALA A 119 -4.94 5.86 13.05
C ALA A 119 -4.79 4.48 13.73
N THR A 120 -4.44 3.44 12.98
CA THR A 120 -4.37 2.05 13.45
C THR A 120 -2.95 1.52 13.61
N ARG A 121 -1.93 2.38 13.54
CA ARG A 121 -0.52 1.98 13.76
C ARG A 121 -0.35 1.24 15.09
N GLY A 122 0.51 0.23 15.08
CA GLY A 122 0.82 -0.62 16.23
C GLY A 122 -0.22 -1.70 16.53
N ARG A 123 -1.37 -1.71 15.85
CA ARG A 123 -2.44 -2.70 16.05
C ARG A 123 -2.15 -4.01 15.31
N GLY A 124 -2.60 -5.13 15.86
CA GLY A 124 -2.56 -6.43 15.22
C GLY A 124 -3.44 -6.48 13.97
N ALA A 125 -4.74 -6.26 14.14
CA ALA A 125 -5.70 -6.33 13.03
C ALA A 125 -6.79 -5.25 13.13
N VAL A 126 -7.28 -4.83 11.97
CA VAL A 126 -8.40 -3.90 11.81
C VAL A 126 -9.44 -4.54 10.90
N ALA A 127 -10.69 -4.61 11.33
CA ALA A 127 -11.83 -4.98 10.51
C ALA A 127 -12.52 -3.72 9.96
N THR A 128 -12.95 -3.72 8.70
CA THR A 128 -13.56 -2.52 8.10
C THR A 128 -14.53 -2.84 6.98
N THR A 129 -15.51 -1.95 6.80
CA THR A 129 -16.52 -1.97 5.73
C THR A 129 -16.39 -0.79 4.77
N ILE A 130 -15.37 0.07 4.92
CA ILE A 130 -15.21 1.29 4.11
C ILE A 130 -15.13 0.98 2.61
N ALA A 131 -14.46 -0.12 2.24
CA ALA A 131 -14.37 -0.57 0.85
C ALA A 131 -15.72 -0.97 0.24
N SER A 132 -16.74 -1.25 1.06
CA SER A 132 -18.08 -1.69 0.63
C SER A 132 -19.00 -0.53 0.25
N LEU A 133 -18.55 0.72 0.38
CA LEU A 133 -19.31 1.90 -0.08
C LEU A 133 -19.48 1.96 -1.59
N ASP A 134 -18.53 1.41 -2.32
CA ASP A 134 -18.55 1.32 -3.78
C ASP A 134 -18.01 -0.06 -4.19
N PRO A 135 -18.88 -0.98 -4.67
CA PRO A 135 -18.47 -2.34 -5.00
C PRO A 135 -17.52 -2.42 -6.21
N ASP A 136 -17.58 -1.44 -7.13
CA ASP A 136 -16.84 -1.48 -8.39
C ASP A 136 -15.39 -0.99 -8.20
N VAL A 137 -15.20 0.06 -7.40
CA VAL A 137 -13.89 0.73 -7.27
C VAL A 137 -13.41 0.89 -5.83
N GLY A 138 -14.24 0.57 -4.83
CA GLY A 138 -13.95 0.80 -3.42
C GLY A 138 -12.79 -0.02 -2.90
N ILE A 139 -12.70 -1.31 -3.25
CA ILE A 139 -11.58 -2.20 -2.85
C ILE A 139 -10.25 -1.63 -3.35
N GLU A 140 -10.15 -1.36 -4.66
CA GLU A 140 -8.91 -0.87 -5.27
C GLU A 140 -8.46 0.44 -4.65
N ALA A 141 -9.37 1.41 -4.55
CA ALA A 141 -9.09 2.71 -3.98
C ALA A 141 -8.68 2.61 -2.51
N PHE A 142 -9.53 1.99 -1.68
CA PHE A 142 -9.31 1.91 -0.24
C PHE A 142 -8.03 1.15 0.11
N VAL A 143 -7.83 -0.05 -0.46
CA VAL A 143 -6.67 -0.91 -0.14
C VAL A 143 -5.37 -0.26 -0.61
N THR A 144 -5.33 0.33 -1.81
CA THR A 144 -4.15 1.08 -2.28
C THR A 144 -3.85 2.23 -1.33
N GLY A 145 -4.88 2.97 -0.91
CA GLY A 145 -4.77 4.05 0.05
C GLY A 145 -4.23 3.60 1.41
N ALA A 146 -4.77 2.51 1.95
CA ALA A 146 -4.37 1.95 3.24
C ALA A 146 -2.92 1.44 3.21
N MET A 147 -2.54 0.64 2.21
CA MET A 147 -1.16 0.17 2.05
C MET A 147 -0.17 1.34 1.95
N LEU A 148 -0.48 2.36 1.15
CA LEU A 148 0.39 3.52 1.00
C LEU A 148 0.38 4.45 2.23
N GLY A 149 -0.73 4.53 2.96
CA GLY A 149 -0.81 5.26 4.23
C GLY A 149 -0.06 4.59 5.37
N SER A 150 0.10 3.27 5.28
CA SER A 150 0.93 2.44 6.15
C SER A 150 2.43 2.56 5.87
N PHE A 151 2.86 3.26 4.81
CA PHE A 151 4.28 3.34 4.47
C PHE A 151 5.13 3.91 5.61
N GLY A 152 6.20 3.19 5.96
CA GLY A 152 7.22 3.60 6.90
C GLY A 152 8.60 3.23 6.36
N PHE A 153 9.61 4.01 6.73
CA PHE A 153 10.99 3.77 6.34
C PHE A 153 11.91 4.08 7.52
N ASP A 154 12.75 3.12 7.87
CA ASP A 154 13.67 3.20 8.99
C ASP A 154 15.11 3.23 8.47
N TRP A 155 15.83 4.30 8.77
CA TRP A 155 17.25 4.42 8.44
C TRP A 155 18.16 3.79 9.51
N ARG A 156 17.69 3.72 10.76
CA ARG A 156 18.47 3.24 11.90
C ARG A 156 17.95 1.89 12.36
N ALA A 157 18.85 1.00 12.75
CA ALA A 157 18.48 -0.22 13.45
C ALA A 157 18.00 0.13 14.87
N GLY A 158 16.99 -0.57 15.36
CA GLY A 158 16.43 -0.37 16.70
C GLY A 158 14.94 -0.68 16.77
N GLU A 159 14.36 -0.39 17.93
CA GLU A 159 12.91 -0.38 18.10
C GLU A 159 12.29 0.67 17.18
N ARG A 160 11.18 0.29 16.55
CA ARG A 160 10.46 1.17 15.62
C ARG A 160 9.40 1.93 16.39
N GLU A 161 9.46 3.24 16.28
CA GLU A 161 8.43 4.12 16.85
C GLU A 161 7.06 3.89 16.18
N HIS A 162 7.07 3.57 14.87
CA HIS A 162 5.86 3.43 14.08
C HIS A 162 5.86 2.12 13.30
N VAL A 163 5.02 1.17 13.74
CA VAL A 163 4.79 -0.08 13.01
C VAL A 163 3.39 -0.02 12.38
N PRO A 164 3.23 -0.35 11.09
CA PRO A 164 1.91 -0.45 10.48
C PRO A 164 1.04 -1.52 11.15
N THR A 165 -0.28 -1.40 10.99
CA THR A 165 -1.20 -2.50 11.28
C THR A 165 -0.77 -3.76 10.53
N ARG A 166 -0.74 -4.92 11.18
CA ARG A 166 -0.31 -6.16 10.52
C ARG A 166 -1.34 -6.64 9.51
N GLN A 167 -2.62 -6.53 9.84
CA GLN A 167 -3.70 -7.04 9.01
C GLN A 167 -4.88 -6.07 8.88
N ILE A 168 -5.42 -5.96 7.66
CA ILE A 168 -6.69 -5.28 7.37
C ILE A 168 -7.66 -6.34 6.85
N VAL A 169 -8.83 -6.45 7.46
CA VAL A 169 -9.88 -7.38 7.06
C VAL A 169 -11.05 -6.59 6.50
N LEU A 170 -11.36 -6.80 5.22
CA LEU A 170 -12.54 -6.25 4.57
C LEU A 170 -13.73 -7.15 4.94
N ALA A 171 -14.62 -6.62 5.79
CA ALA A 171 -15.73 -7.33 6.40
C ALA A 171 -17.01 -7.23 5.57
N GLY A 172 -17.97 -8.13 5.82
CA GLY A 172 -19.27 -8.13 5.14
C GLY A 172 -19.21 -8.56 3.68
N ALA A 173 -18.23 -9.39 3.28
CA ALA A 173 -18.20 -10.00 1.96
C ALA A 173 -19.37 -10.98 1.79
N THR A 174 -20.34 -10.72 0.91
CA THR A 174 -21.62 -11.46 0.92
C THR A 174 -21.55 -12.88 0.33
N PRO A 175 -22.55 -13.76 0.64
CA PRO A 175 -22.64 -15.13 0.11
C PRO A 175 -23.26 -15.26 -1.29
N GLU A 176 -23.86 -14.20 -1.86
CA GLU A 176 -24.60 -14.23 -3.14
C GLU A 176 -23.73 -14.33 -4.40
N GLY A 177 -22.42 -14.54 -4.22
CA GLY A 177 -21.54 -14.98 -5.31
C GLY A 177 -20.88 -13.85 -6.11
N GLU A 178 -21.17 -12.59 -5.82
CA GLU A 178 -20.21 -11.53 -6.11
C GLU A 178 -19.20 -11.52 -4.96
N LEU A 179 -18.06 -12.16 -5.21
CA LEU A 179 -16.85 -11.92 -4.44
C LEU A 179 -16.79 -10.42 -4.10
N VAL A 180 -16.46 -10.04 -2.87
CA VAL A 180 -15.60 -8.85 -2.72
C VAL A 180 -14.46 -9.14 -3.68
N ASP A 181 -14.46 -8.46 -4.83
CA ASP A 181 -13.89 -9.02 -6.05
C ASP A 181 -12.45 -9.42 -5.77
N ARG A 182 -12.20 -10.74 -5.67
CA ARG A 182 -10.86 -11.24 -5.33
C ARG A 182 -9.86 -10.74 -6.36
N HIS A 183 -10.29 -10.57 -7.60
CA HIS A 183 -9.49 -9.96 -8.64
C HIS A 183 -9.23 -8.48 -8.36
N ALA A 184 -10.24 -7.71 -7.95
CA ALA A 184 -10.05 -6.34 -7.50
C ALA A 184 -9.11 -6.24 -6.30
N LEU A 185 -9.20 -7.16 -5.32
CA LEU A 185 -8.28 -7.21 -4.18
C LEU A 185 -6.86 -7.54 -4.63
N GLU A 186 -6.67 -8.57 -5.46
CA GLU A 186 -5.37 -8.93 -6.03
C GLU A 186 -4.75 -7.74 -6.79
N ARG A 187 -5.55 -7.05 -7.60
CA ARG A 187 -5.15 -5.84 -8.31
C ARG A 187 -4.79 -4.72 -7.34
N ALA A 188 -5.59 -4.48 -6.31
CA ALA A 188 -5.34 -3.46 -5.31
C ALA A 188 -4.05 -3.70 -4.53
N VAL A 189 -3.81 -4.95 -4.12
CA VAL A 189 -2.60 -5.37 -3.43
C VAL A 189 -1.38 -5.22 -4.35
N ALA A 190 -1.51 -5.58 -5.63
CA ALA A 190 -0.45 -5.38 -6.62
C ALA A 190 -0.13 -3.89 -6.82
N LEU A 191 -1.14 -3.02 -6.94
CA LEU A 191 -0.98 -1.57 -7.09
C LEU A 191 -0.37 -0.92 -5.84
N GLY A 192 -0.91 -1.23 -4.66
CA GLY A 192 -0.39 -0.77 -3.38
C GLY A 192 1.04 -1.25 -3.12
N GLY A 193 1.33 -2.52 -3.42
CA GLY A 193 2.66 -3.12 -3.31
C GLY A 193 3.67 -2.52 -4.29
N ALA A 194 3.27 -2.28 -5.55
CA ALA A 194 4.11 -1.58 -6.52
C ALA A 194 4.44 -0.16 -6.07
N GLY A 195 3.45 0.59 -5.57
CA GLY A 195 3.64 1.92 -5.00
C GLY A 195 4.53 1.91 -3.75
N TRP A 196 4.35 0.94 -2.87
CA TRP A 196 5.20 0.75 -1.69
C TRP A 196 6.66 0.51 -2.08
N ARG A 197 6.91 -0.41 -3.00
CA ARG A 197 8.26 -0.73 -3.49
C ARG A 197 8.90 0.46 -4.17
N ALA A 198 8.16 1.19 -5.01
CA ALA A 198 8.65 2.41 -5.64
C ALA A 198 9.06 3.47 -4.60
N ARG A 199 8.25 3.68 -3.55
CA ARG A 199 8.59 4.58 -2.43
C ARG A 199 9.83 4.11 -1.69
N MET A 200 9.93 2.82 -1.37
CA MET A 200 11.13 2.25 -0.72
C MET A 200 12.38 2.57 -1.55
N LEU A 201 12.40 2.22 -2.84
CA LEU A 201 13.54 2.47 -3.73
C LEU A 201 13.88 3.96 -3.83
N ALA A 202 12.87 4.84 -3.88
CA ALA A 202 13.07 6.28 -3.92
C ALA A 202 13.66 6.83 -2.60
N THR A 203 13.21 6.31 -1.45
CA THR A 203 13.61 6.77 -0.11
C THR A 203 15.00 6.28 0.30
N VAL A 204 15.48 5.12 -0.18
CA VAL A 204 16.84 4.65 0.15
C VAL A 204 17.87 5.75 -0.17
N PRO A 205 18.73 6.14 0.78
CA PRO A 205 19.68 7.22 0.58
C PRO A 205 20.82 6.82 -0.36
N SER A 206 21.39 7.81 -1.06
CA SER A 206 22.32 7.59 -2.16
C SER A 206 23.67 7.00 -1.78
N ASN A 207 24.05 7.02 -0.48
CA ASN A 207 25.21 6.28 0.00
C ASN A 207 25.03 4.75 -0.06
N LEU A 208 23.77 4.28 -0.13
CA LEU A 208 23.41 2.88 -0.42
C LEU A 208 22.91 2.70 -1.85
N LYS A 209 21.99 3.56 -2.26
CA LYS A 209 21.35 3.54 -3.57
C LYS A 209 22.35 3.99 -4.63
N SER A 210 23.11 3.04 -5.14
CA SER A 210 23.98 3.18 -6.31
C SER A 210 23.32 2.59 -7.57
N PRO A 211 23.82 2.87 -8.78
CA PRO A 211 23.31 2.24 -10.00
C PRO A 211 23.37 0.71 -9.96
N ALA A 212 24.44 0.14 -9.39
CA ALA A 212 24.58 -1.30 -9.18
C ALA A 212 23.54 -1.84 -8.20
N TRP A 213 23.34 -1.16 -7.06
CA TRP A 213 22.32 -1.55 -6.10
C TRP A 213 20.91 -1.54 -6.72
N LEU A 214 20.57 -0.52 -7.51
CA LEU A 214 19.28 -0.46 -8.20
C LEU A 214 19.10 -1.60 -9.23
N ALA A 215 20.18 -1.98 -9.91
CA ALA A 215 20.20 -3.14 -10.81
C ALA A 215 19.96 -4.47 -10.08
N GLU A 216 20.55 -4.65 -8.89
CA GLU A 216 20.31 -5.81 -8.02
C GLU A 216 18.85 -5.87 -7.53
N GLN A 217 18.27 -4.72 -7.16
CA GLN A 217 16.85 -4.66 -6.79
C GLN A 217 15.93 -5.05 -7.95
N ALA A 218 16.27 -4.63 -9.17
CA ALA A 218 15.51 -4.99 -10.37
C ALA A 218 15.66 -6.47 -10.74
N GLU A 219 16.84 -7.07 -10.51
CA GLU A 219 17.05 -8.52 -10.68
C GLU A 219 16.18 -9.33 -9.72
N THR A 220 16.19 -8.96 -8.44
CA THR A 220 15.37 -9.59 -7.40
C THR A 220 13.88 -9.51 -7.77
N LEU A 221 13.43 -8.32 -8.17
CA LEU A 221 12.06 -8.10 -8.62
C LEU A 221 11.70 -8.96 -9.84
N ALA A 222 12.60 -9.07 -10.82
CA ALA A 222 12.38 -9.89 -12.00
C ALA A 222 12.21 -11.37 -11.64
N ALA A 223 13.06 -11.89 -10.74
CA ALA A 223 12.97 -13.26 -10.27
C ALA A 223 11.65 -13.53 -9.52
N GLU A 224 11.26 -12.64 -8.61
CA GLU A 224 10.00 -12.75 -7.86
C GLU A 224 8.75 -12.72 -8.77
N ALA A 225 8.77 -11.86 -9.79
CA ALA A 225 7.62 -11.62 -10.66
C ALA A 225 7.64 -12.43 -11.96
N GLY A 226 8.69 -13.22 -12.21
CA GLY A 226 8.87 -13.99 -13.45
C GLY A 226 9.05 -13.12 -14.70
N LEU A 227 9.74 -11.98 -14.58
CA LEU A 227 10.03 -11.07 -15.69
C LEU A 227 11.34 -11.45 -16.38
N GLY A 228 11.43 -11.19 -17.68
CA GLY A 228 12.72 -11.15 -18.35
C GLY A 228 13.55 -9.97 -17.83
N TYR A 229 14.86 -10.14 -17.73
CA TYR A 229 15.75 -9.15 -17.15
C TYR A 229 17.07 -9.08 -17.92
N ARG A 230 17.57 -7.86 -18.12
CA ARG A 230 18.93 -7.60 -18.60
C ARG A 230 19.47 -6.32 -17.98
N VAL A 231 20.73 -6.38 -17.55
CA VAL A 231 21.50 -5.21 -17.17
C VAL A 231 22.73 -5.08 -18.05
N TRP A 232 22.99 -3.85 -18.49
CA TRP A 232 24.25 -3.47 -19.11
C TRP A 232 25.11 -2.76 -18.08
N ASP A 233 26.34 -3.24 -17.93
CA ASP A 233 27.40 -2.57 -17.16
C ASP A 233 28.10 -1.47 -17.96
N GLU A 234 29.03 -0.75 -17.33
CA GLU A 234 29.72 0.38 -17.95
C GLU A 234 30.52 0.00 -19.19
N LYS A 235 31.04 -1.23 -19.25
CA LYS A 235 31.83 -1.71 -20.39
C LYS A 235 30.90 -2.02 -21.56
N GLN A 236 29.82 -2.76 -21.30
CA GLN A 236 28.81 -3.07 -22.30
C GLN A 236 28.12 -1.81 -22.85
N LEU A 237 27.96 -0.79 -22.00
CA LEU A 237 27.43 0.51 -22.42
C LEU A 237 28.43 1.28 -23.29
N ALA A 238 29.73 1.26 -22.96
CA ALA A 238 30.76 1.88 -23.79
C ALA A 238 30.86 1.19 -25.16
N ASP A 239 30.98 -0.14 -25.17
CA ASP A 239 31.09 -0.96 -26.39
C ASP A 239 29.84 -0.83 -27.27
N GLY A 240 28.67 -0.68 -26.65
CA GLY A 240 27.40 -0.50 -27.35
C GLY A 240 27.13 0.93 -27.84
N GLY A 241 28.05 1.88 -27.63
CA GLY A 241 27.90 3.26 -28.10
C GLY A 241 26.87 4.09 -27.32
N PHE A 242 26.58 3.73 -26.07
CA PHE A 242 25.61 4.43 -25.22
C PHE A 242 26.22 5.72 -24.61
N GLY A 243 26.70 6.63 -25.45
CA GLY A 243 27.48 7.81 -25.04
C GLY A 243 26.75 8.74 -24.06
N GLY A 244 25.41 8.82 -24.12
CA GLY A 244 24.63 9.67 -23.21
C GLY A 244 24.72 9.23 -21.75
N ILE A 245 24.46 7.96 -21.45
CA ILE A 245 24.52 7.43 -20.07
C ILE A 245 25.97 7.36 -19.57
N ILE A 246 26.93 7.05 -20.45
CA ILE A 246 28.36 7.09 -20.11
C ILE A 246 28.79 8.52 -19.74
N GLY A 247 28.45 9.52 -20.57
CA GLY A 247 28.86 10.90 -20.35
C GLY A 247 28.35 11.48 -19.02
N VAL A 248 27.14 11.12 -18.60
CA VAL A 248 26.59 11.51 -17.28
C VAL A 248 27.24 10.71 -16.15
N GLY A 249 27.44 9.39 -16.32
CA GLY A 249 27.87 8.49 -15.26
C GLY A 249 29.39 8.44 -15.02
N GLN A 250 30.21 8.87 -15.98
CA GLN A 250 31.68 8.70 -15.92
C GLN A 250 32.37 9.44 -14.77
N GLY A 251 31.74 10.50 -14.23
CA GLY A 251 32.26 11.25 -13.09
C GLY A 251 31.97 10.58 -11.73
N SER A 252 31.17 9.51 -11.70
CA SER A 252 30.79 8.82 -10.48
C SER A 252 31.80 7.72 -10.12
N ALA A 253 32.09 7.58 -8.82
CA ALA A 253 32.81 6.40 -8.30
C ALA A 253 31.98 5.10 -8.41
N THR A 254 30.68 5.21 -8.65
CA THR A 254 29.77 4.09 -8.92
C THR A 254 29.34 4.12 -10.40
N PRO A 255 29.85 3.22 -11.25
CA PRO A 255 29.63 3.29 -12.70
C PRO A 255 28.15 3.14 -13.09
N PRO A 256 27.73 3.68 -14.24
CA PRO A 256 26.33 3.62 -14.68
C PRO A 256 25.87 2.19 -14.98
N ARG A 257 24.56 1.96 -14.88
CA ARG A 257 23.87 0.73 -15.29
C ARG A 257 22.65 1.08 -16.11
N LEU A 258 22.35 0.28 -17.13
CA LEU A 258 21.06 0.31 -17.82
C LEU A 258 20.29 -0.96 -17.47
N ILE A 259 19.06 -0.80 -17.00
CA ILE A 259 18.18 -1.91 -16.57
C ILE A 259 17.06 -2.04 -17.60
N ARG A 260 16.81 -3.26 -18.07
CA ARG A 260 15.61 -3.61 -18.84
C ARG A 260 14.88 -4.77 -18.18
N LEU A 261 13.59 -4.58 -17.99
CA LEU A 261 12.64 -5.60 -17.55
C LEU A 261 11.66 -5.86 -18.69
N ASP A 262 11.42 -7.13 -18.99
CA ASP A 262 10.60 -7.59 -20.11
C ASP A 262 9.40 -8.39 -19.56
N TYR A 263 8.18 -7.87 -19.75
CA TYR A 263 6.94 -8.59 -19.43
C TYR A 263 6.31 -9.14 -20.72
N THR A 264 6.04 -10.44 -20.75
CA THR A 264 5.26 -11.07 -21.82
C THR A 264 4.00 -11.69 -21.21
N PRO A 265 2.79 -11.24 -21.61
CA PRO A 265 1.55 -11.85 -21.13
C PRO A 265 1.50 -13.35 -21.42
N ALA A 266 1.05 -14.14 -20.44
CA ALA A 266 0.89 -15.58 -20.61
C ALA A 266 -0.12 -15.92 -21.72
N LYS A 267 0.11 -17.02 -22.45
CA LYS A 267 -0.83 -17.52 -23.46
C LYS A 267 -2.16 -17.91 -22.78
N GLY A 268 -3.28 -17.31 -23.20
CA GLY A 268 -4.63 -17.71 -22.76
C GLY A 268 -5.32 -16.80 -21.74
N VAL A 269 -4.68 -15.72 -21.27
CA VAL A 269 -5.39 -14.68 -20.49
C VAL A 269 -6.41 -13.99 -21.42
N ARG A 270 -7.70 -14.04 -21.06
CA ARG A 270 -8.83 -13.53 -21.87
C ARG A 270 -8.66 -12.07 -22.34
N ALA A 271 -7.83 -11.27 -21.65
CA ALA A 271 -7.57 -9.87 -21.97
C ALA A 271 -6.63 -9.62 -23.17
N ALA A 272 -5.89 -10.62 -23.66
CA ALA A 272 -5.21 -10.51 -24.94
C ALA A 272 -4.77 -11.89 -25.41
N ARG A 273 -5.32 -12.36 -26.54
CA ARG A 273 -4.46 -13.10 -27.46
C ARG A 273 -3.35 -12.13 -27.83
N SER A 274 -2.18 -12.22 -27.18
CA SER A 274 -0.97 -11.56 -27.65
C SER A 274 -0.76 -12.06 -29.08
N THR A 275 -1.13 -11.23 -30.05
CA THR A 275 -0.95 -11.52 -31.47
C THR A 275 0.31 -10.82 -31.92
N ARG A 276 0.82 -11.17 -33.11
CA ARG A 276 1.89 -10.40 -33.76
C ARG A 276 1.55 -8.90 -33.96
N ARG A 277 0.28 -8.50 -33.78
CA ARG A 277 -0.19 -7.11 -33.92
C ARG A 277 -0.33 -6.39 -32.58
N THR A 278 -0.13 -7.06 -31.44
CA THR A 278 -0.16 -6.40 -30.14
C THR A 278 1.08 -5.48 -30.02
N PRO A 279 0.90 -4.17 -29.80
CA PRO A 279 2.01 -3.24 -29.73
C PRO A 279 2.87 -3.48 -28.50
N THR A 280 4.19 -3.33 -28.65
CA THR A 280 5.11 -3.30 -27.51
C THR A 280 5.02 -1.93 -26.84
N VAL A 281 4.70 -1.90 -25.55
CA VAL A 281 4.77 -0.69 -24.73
C VAL A 281 6.14 -0.63 -24.05
N VAL A 282 6.84 0.50 -24.20
CA VAL A 282 8.13 0.75 -23.55
C VAL A 282 7.93 1.86 -22.52
N LEU A 283 8.20 1.56 -21.25
CA LEU A 283 8.20 2.52 -20.16
C LEU A 283 9.64 2.86 -19.81
N VAL A 284 10.00 4.15 -19.91
CA VAL A 284 11.37 4.64 -19.65
C VAL A 284 11.35 5.51 -18.39
N GLY A 285 12.17 5.13 -17.40
CA GLY A 285 12.34 5.87 -16.14
C GLY A 285 13.71 6.51 -16.01
N LYS A 286 13.78 7.76 -15.55
CA LYS A 286 15.04 8.41 -15.15
C LYS A 286 15.59 7.72 -13.89
N GLY A 287 16.79 7.15 -13.97
CA GLY A 287 17.43 6.39 -12.89
C GLY A 287 18.62 7.08 -12.22
N ILE A 288 18.61 8.40 -12.07
CA ILE A 288 19.72 9.12 -11.41
C ILE A 288 19.63 8.87 -9.90
N THR A 289 20.62 8.18 -9.34
CA THR A 289 20.61 7.77 -7.93
C THR A 289 21.08 8.87 -6.97
N PHE A 290 21.85 9.82 -7.48
CA PHE A 290 22.22 11.09 -6.82
C PHE A 290 22.50 12.12 -7.90
N ASP A 291 22.01 13.34 -7.70
CA ASP A 291 22.18 14.45 -8.64
C ASP A 291 22.84 15.62 -7.91
N SER A 292 24.14 15.82 -8.13
CA SER A 292 24.89 16.95 -7.57
C SER A 292 24.83 18.20 -8.46
N GLY A 293 24.23 18.10 -9.65
CA GLY A 293 24.20 19.17 -10.67
C GLY A 293 25.33 19.11 -11.71
N GLY A 294 26.39 18.33 -11.48
CA GLY A 294 27.55 18.30 -12.38
C GLY A 294 28.40 19.58 -12.33
N ILE A 295 29.32 19.74 -13.30
CA ILE A 295 30.14 20.95 -13.53
C ILE A 295 29.69 21.59 -14.84
#